data_AF-A0A522SAW3-F1
#
_entry.id   AF-A0A522SAW3-F1
#
_cell.length_a   1.000
_cell.length_b   1.000
_cell.length_c   1.000
_cell.angle_alpha   90.00
_cell.angle_beta   90.00
_cell.angle_gamma   90.00
#
_symmetry.space_group_name_H-M   'P 1'
#
loop_
_entity.id
_entity.type
_entity.pdbx_description
1 polymer ?
#
loop_
_entity_poly.entity_id
_entity_poly.type
_entity_poly.pdbx_seq_one_letter_code
_entity_poly.pdbx_strand_id
1 'polypeptide(L)'
;MTHYPIKRIPRGLSILSLLVVGAVLAYLAIIGAKVVPTATEYMAVKNAVKEAAQTGTTVANIRQSFDRHADAGYISSIHGSDLDVSKANGRFVVAFNYQKEIPLGGPAYLLLKYSGSATGAQPADK
;
A
#
# COMPACT_ATOMS: atom_id res chain seq x y z
N MET A 1 -5.63 -1.97 69.97
CA MET A 1 -4.69 -1.67 68.87
C MET A 1 -5.47 -1.69 67.56
N THR A 2 -5.97 -0.54 67.13
CA THR A 2 -6.82 -0.41 65.94
C THR A 2 -5.96 -0.04 64.74
N HIS A 3 -5.89 -0.94 63.75
CA HIS A 3 -5.25 -0.64 62.46
C HIS A 3 -6.20 0.21 61.62
N TYR A 4 -5.83 1.46 61.36
CA TYR A 4 -6.52 2.29 60.39
C TYR A 4 -6.07 1.88 58.97
N PRO A 5 -7.00 1.45 58.09
CA PRO A 5 -6.64 1.17 56.71
C PRO A 5 -6.29 2.49 56.00
N ILE A 6 -5.03 2.64 55.59
CA ILE A 6 -4.62 3.77 54.76
C ILE A 6 -5.36 3.67 53.42
N LYS A 7 -6.32 4.56 53.21
CA LYS A 7 -7.04 4.73 51.95
C LYS A 7 -6.04 5.15 50.87
N ARG A 8 -5.61 4.21 50.03
CA ARG A 8 -4.79 4.51 48.86
C ARG A 8 -5.62 5.36 47.90
N ILE A 9 -5.19 6.59 47.65
CA ILE A 9 -5.80 7.44 46.63
C ILE A 9 -5.47 6.80 45.27
N PRO A 10 -6.48 6.43 44.45
CA PRO A 10 -6.23 5.97 43.09
C PRO A 10 -5.50 7.09 42.34
N ARG A 11 -4.31 6.79 41.83
CA ARG A 11 -3.55 7.73 40.99
C ARG A 11 -4.32 7.84 39.67
N GLY A 12 -5.18 8.84 39.57
CA GLY A 12 -5.90 9.15 38.34
C GLY A 12 -4.93 9.40 37.19
N LEU A 13 -5.42 9.26 35.95
CA LEU A 13 -4.67 9.68 34.77
C LEU A 13 -4.21 11.13 34.98
N SER A 14 -2.90 11.35 35.04
CA SER A 14 -2.34 12.69 35.10
C SER A 14 -2.67 13.41 33.79
N ILE A 15 -2.94 14.72 33.83
CA ILE A 15 -3.11 15.55 32.63
C ILE A 15 -1.94 15.33 31.66
N LEU A 16 -0.72 15.14 32.18
CA LEU A 16 0.45 14.81 31.37
C LEU A 16 0.30 13.48 30.62
N SER A 17 -0.21 12.44 31.27
CA SER A 17 -0.44 11.15 30.59
C SER A 17 -1.51 11.25 29.49
N LEU A 18 -2.55 12.07 29.71
CA LEU A 18 -3.56 12.33 28.68
C LEU A 18 -2.98 13.07 27.48
N LEU A 19 -2.15 14.09 27.71
CA LEU A 19 -1.47 14.84 26.65
C LEU A 19 -0.52 13.95 25.85
N VAL A 20 0.27 13.12 26.53
CA VAL A 20 1.20 12.19 25.85
C VAL A 20 0.45 11.19 24.98
N VAL A 21 -0.60 10.55 25.50
CA VAL A 21 -1.41 9.62 24.70
C VAL A 21 -2.09 10.34 23.53
N GLY A 22 -2.65 11.54 23.77
CA GLY A 22 -3.25 12.36 22.72
C GLY A 22 -2.27 12.71 21.60
N ALA A 23 -1.04 13.09 21.94
CA ALA A 23 0.00 13.39 20.98
C ALA A 23 0.39 12.16 20.14
N VAL A 24 0.52 10.99 20.79
CA VAL A 24 0.82 9.73 20.08
C VAL A 24 -0.32 9.36 19.12
N LEU A 25 -1.58 9.46 19.57
CA LEU A 25 -2.73 9.17 18.71
C LEU A 25 -2.83 10.13 17.52
N ALA A 26 -2.58 11.43 17.73
CA ALA A 26 -2.55 12.41 16.65
C ALA A 26 -1.45 12.10 15.64
N TYR A 27 -0.26 11.72 16.11
CA TYR A 27 0.84 11.32 15.24
C TYR A 27 0.52 10.06 14.42
N LEU A 28 -0.07 9.04 15.05
CA LEU A 28 -0.53 7.83 14.35
C LEU A 28 -1.63 8.13 13.33
N ALA A 29 -2.55 9.05 13.64
CA ALA A 29 -3.59 9.48 12.71
C ALA A 29 -2.99 10.14 11.45
N ILE A 30 -1.96 10.99 11.60
CA ILE A 30 -1.26 11.60 10.47
C ILE A 30 -0.57 10.54 9.61
N ILE A 31 0.12 9.58 10.23
CA ILE A 31 0.73 8.45 9.50
C ILE A 31 -0.34 7.68 8.72
N GLY A 32 -1.43 7.29 9.40
CA GLY A 32 -2.55 6.58 8.78
C GLY A 32 -3.13 7.34 7.58
N ALA A 33 -3.37 8.64 7.72
CA ALA A 33 -3.88 9.48 6.64
C ALA A 33 -2.95 9.52 5.42
N LYS A 34 -1.63 9.44 5.61
CA LYS A 34 -0.65 9.37 4.51
C LYS A 34 -0.59 7.99 3.83
N VAL A 35 -0.93 6.90 4.53
CA VAL A 35 -0.95 5.54 3.97
C VAL A 35 -2.18 5.31 3.08
N VAL A 36 -3.30 5.99 3.35
CA VAL A 36 -4.53 5.85 2.55
C VAL A 36 -4.30 6.11 1.05
N PRO A 37 -3.74 7.25 0.60
CA PRO A 37 -3.52 7.49 -0.82
C PRO A 37 -2.58 6.47 -1.46
N THR A 38 -1.57 5.95 -0.74
CA THR A 38 -0.67 4.92 -1.29
C THR A 38 -1.37 3.57 -1.46
N ALA A 39 -2.29 3.23 -0.56
CA ALA A 39 -3.13 2.04 -0.69
C ALA A 39 -4.11 2.17 -1.87
N THR A 40 -4.69 3.35 -2.08
CA THR A 40 -5.55 3.63 -3.24
C THR A 40 -4.78 3.48 -4.56
N GLU A 41 -3.56 4.02 -4.63
CA GLU A 41 -2.71 3.85 -5.81
C GLU A 41 -2.36 2.37 -6.05
N TYR A 42 -2.07 1.60 -5.00
CA TYR A 42 -1.85 0.16 -5.11
C TYR A 42 -3.06 -0.59 -5.69
N MET A 43 -4.27 -0.20 -5.30
CA MET A 43 -5.49 -0.77 -5.89
C MET A 43 -5.60 -0.42 -7.39
N ALA A 44 -5.26 0.81 -7.78
CA ALA A 44 -5.22 1.21 -9.19
C ALA A 44 -4.18 0.39 -9.97
N VAL A 45 -2.97 0.18 -9.42
CA VAL A 45 -1.93 -0.68 -10.01
C VAL A 45 -2.44 -2.10 -10.22
N LYS A 46 -3.06 -2.71 -9.20
CA LYS A 46 -3.61 -4.06 -9.34
C LYS A 46 -4.64 -4.17 -10.47
N ASN A 47 -5.50 -3.16 -10.62
CA ASN A 47 -6.50 -3.13 -11.67
C ASN A 47 -5.83 -2.96 -13.05
N ALA A 48 -4.92 -2.00 -13.19
CA ALA A 48 -4.18 -1.75 -14.43
C ALA A 48 -3.39 -3.00 -14.90
N VAL A 49 -2.70 -3.68 -13.97
CA VAL A 49 -1.97 -4.92 -14.27
C VAL A 49 -2.92 -6.04 -14.68
N LYS A 50 -4.08 -6.17 -14.03
CA LYS A 50 -5.10 -7.15 -14.41
C LYS A 50 -5.62 -6.92 -15.82
N GLU A 51 -5.99 -5.68 -16.16
CA GLU A 51 -6.48 -5.32 -17.50
C GLU A 51 -5.40 -5.52 -18.57
N ALA A 52 -4.16 -5.11 -18.28
CA ALA A 52 -3.02 -5.31 -19.18
C ALA A 52 -2.73 -6.80 -19.43
N ALA A 53 -2.80 -7.65 -18.39
CA ALA A 53 -2.63 -9.09 -18.54
C ALA A 53 -3.73 -9.72 -19.37
N GLN A 54 -4.98 -9.25 -19.25
CA GLN A 54 -6.14 -9.79 -19.97
C GLN A 54 -6.17 -9.41 -21.46
N THR A 55 -5.78 -8.19 -21.79
CA THR A 55 -5.86 -7.65 -23.16
C THR A 55 -4.54 -7.78 -23.94
N GLY A 56 -3.45 -8.06 -23.23
CA GLY A 56 -2.11 -8.11 -23.75
C GLY A 56 -1.86 -9.25 -24.75
N THR A 57 -1.39 -8.90 -25.94
CA THR A 57 -0.98 -9.88 -26.98
C THR A 57 0.54 -10.05 -27.07
N THR A 58 1.29 -9.05 -26.65
CA THR A 58 2.76 -9.03 -26.63
C THR A 58 3.26 -8.30 -25.38
N VAL A 59 4.52 -8.49 -25.01
CA VAL A 59 5.12 -7.78 -23.86
C VAL A 59 5.04 -6.26 -24.05
N ALA A 60 5.36 -5.75 -25.24
CA ALA A 60 5.28 -4.31 -25.54
C ALA A 60 3.85 -3.78 -25.39
N ASN A 61 2.86 -4.52 -25.89
CA ASN A 61 1.45 -4.16 -25.77
C ASN A 61 0.96 -4.17 -24.31
N ILE A 62 1.41 -5.13 -23.49
CA ILE A 62 1.10 -5.17 -22.05
C ILE A 62 1.62 -3.91 -21.35
N ARG A 63 2.88 -3.55 -21.58
CA ARG A 63 3.49 -2.36 -20.97
C ARG A 63 2.76 -1.08 -21.38
N GLN A 64 2.50 -0.92 -22.67
CA GLN A 64 1.75 0.23 -23.19
C GLN A 64 0.28 0.25 -22.71
N SER A 65 -0.34 -0.92 -22.51
CA SER A 65 -1.68 -1.01 -21.93
C SER A 65 -1.66 -0.54 -20.48
N PHE A 66 -0.71 -1.02 -19.70
CA PHE A 66 -0.50 -0.57 -18.33
C PHE A 66 -0.26 0.94 -18.25
N ASP A 67 0.63 1.51 -19.07
CA ASP A 67 0.94 2.95 -19.07
C ASP A 67 -0.32 3.80 -19.32
N ARG A 68 -1.18 3.39 -20.27
CA ARG A 68 -2.46 4.08 -20.51
C ARG A 68 -3.41 4.01 -19.31
N HIS A 69 -3.46 2.87 -18.62
CA HIS A 69 -4.24 2.74 -17.40
C HIS A 69 -3.62 3.51 -16.23
N ALA A 70 -2.28 3.61 -16.18
CA ALA A 70 -1.54 4.34 -15.18
C ALA A 70 -1.84 5.84 -15.26
N ASP A 71 -1.81 6.41 -16.47
CA ASP A 71 -2.18 7.81 -16.72
C ASP A 71 -3.60 8.11 -16.25
N ALA A 72 -4.57 7.24 -16.59
CA ALA A 72 -5.96 7.41 -16.19
C ALA A 72 -6.21 7.19 -14.68
N GLY A 73 -5.43 6.30 -14.06
CA GLY A 73 -5.53 5.91 -12.66
C GLY A 73 -4.68 6.75 -11.70
N TYR A 74 -4.00 7.79 -12.19
CA TYR A 74 -3.04 8.61 -11.44
C TYR A 74 -1.93 7.79 -10.76
N ILE A 75 -1.47 6.75 -11.45
CA ILE A 75 -0.37 5.91 -10.98
C ILE A 75 0.95 6.60 -11.37
N SER A 76 1.80 6.84 -10.38
CA SER A 76 3.12 7.46 -10.56
C SER A 76 4.25 6.62 -9.96
N SER A 77 3.91 5.57 -9.21
CA SER A 77 4.87 4.70 -8.52
C SER A 77 5.74 3.87 -9.44
N ILE A 78 5.18 3.46 -10.59
CA ILE A 78 5.75 2.50 -11.53
C ILE A 78 5.20 2.77 -12.92
N HIS A 79 5.95 2.33 -13.92
CA HIS A 79 5.60 2.37 -15.34
C HIS A 79 5.57 0.95 -15.90
N GLY A 80 5.10 0.81 -17.14
CA GLY A 80 5.07 -0.46 -17.86
C GLY A 80 6.46 -1.10 -17.97
N SER A 81 7.52 -0.30 -18.02
CA SER A 81 8.91 -0.78 -17.99
C SER A 81 9.26 -1.56 -16.73
N ASP A 82 8.61 -1.25 -15.60
CA ASP A 82 8.87 -1.86 -14.30
C ASP A 82 8.11 -3.18 -14.10
N LEU A 83 7.26 -3.55 -15.06
CA LEU A 83 6.53 -4.81 -15.04
C LEU A 83 7.43 -5.97 -15.46
N ASP A 84 7.39 -7.02 -14.64
CA ASP A 84 7.91 -8.34 -14.99
C ASP A 84 6.81 -9.10 -15.74
N VAL A 85 7.07 -9.41 -17.01
CA VAL A 85 6.11 -10.10 -17.89
C VAL A 85 6.69 -11.44 -18.28
N SER A 86 6.07 -12.50 -17.80
CA SER A 86 6.42 -13.88 -18.13
C SER A 86 5.25 -14.59 -18.82
N LYS A 87 5.51 -15.77 -19.38
CA LYS A 87 4.48 -16.64 -19.95
C LYS A 87 4.42 -17.95 -19.17
N ALA A 88 3.24 -18.31 -18.67
CA ALA A 88 2.98 -19.57 -18.00
C ALA A 88 1.70 -20.19 -18.58
N ASN A 89 1.76 -21.46 -18.98
CA ASN A 89 0.62 -22.20 -19.53
C ASN A 89 -0.08 -21.46 -20.69
N GLY A 90 0.70 -20.88 -21.60
CA GLY A 90 0.18 -20.13 -22.75
C GLY A 90 -0.42 -18.76 -22.42
N ARG A 91 -0.32 -18.31 -21.16
CA ARG A 91 -0.90 -17.04 -20.67
C ARG A 91 0.20 -16.09 -20.23
N PHE A 92 -0.03 -14.80 -20.40
CA PHE A 92 0.84 -13.78 -19.81
C PHE A 92 0.61 -13.71 -18.30
N VAL A 93 1.69 -13.73 -17.54
CA VAL A 93 1.72 -13.42 -16.11
C VAL A 93 2.46 -12.10 -15.98
N VAL A 94 1.78 -11.09 -15.44
CA VAL A 94 2.30 -9.74 -15.27
C VAL A 94 2.44 -9.49 -13.79
N ALA A 95 3.67 -9.28 -13.32
CA ALA A 95 4.00 -9.03 -11.93
C ALA A 95 4.63 -7.65 -11.76
N PHE A 96 4.49 -7.11 -10.56
CA PHE A 96 5.04 -5.82 -10.18
C PHE A 96 5.54 -5.84 -8.73
N ASN A 97 6.54 -5.02 -8.44
CA ASN A 97 7.04 -4.76 -7.11
C ASN A 97 7.58 -3.33 -7.03
N TYR A 98 7.20 -2.57 -6.01
CA TYR A 98 7.72 -1.23 -5.79
C TYR A 98 7.64 -0.84 -4.32
N GLN A 99 8.30 0.28 -4.00
CA GLN A 99 8.36 0.82 -2.65
C GLN A 99 7.84 2.26 -2.64
N LYS A 100 7.10 2.63 -1.60
CA LYS A 100 6.70 4.00 -1.32
C LYS A 100 7.37 4.45 -0.04
N GLU A 101 8.11 5.55 -0.15
CA GLU A 101 8.73 6.22 0.98
C GLU A 101 7.92 7.45 1.36
N ILE A 102 7.51 7.51 2.62
CA ILE A 102 6.73 8.62 3.16
C ILE A 102 7.55 9.29 4.25
N PRO A 103 8.02 10.54 4.05
CA PRO A 103 8.72 11.27 5.09
C PRO A 103 7.77 11.56 6.26
N LEU A 104 8.20 11.18 7.46
CA LEU A 104 7.46 11.40 8.71
C LEU A 104 7.92 12.67 9.44
N GLY A 105 9.15 13.11 9.19
CA GLY A 105 9.76 14.31 9.74
C GLY A 105 11.20 14.06 10.20
N GLY A 106 12.11 15.00 9.91
CA GLY A 106 13.54 14.80 10.17
C GLY A 106 14.07 13.56 9.43
N PRO A 107 14.92 12.72 10.07
CA PRO A 107 15.45 11.50 9.46
C PRO A 107 14.46 10.32 9.46
N ALA A 108 13.21 10.50 9.92
CA ALA A 108 12.24 9.43 10.03
C ALA A 108 11.40 9.26 8.75
N TYR A 109 11.30 8.02 8.28
CA TYR A 109 10.56 7.62 7.08
C TYR A 109 9.69 6.39 7.37
N LEU A 110 8.53 6.32 6.74
CA LEU A 110 7.73 5.12 6.63
C LEU A 110 7.95 4.51 5.24
N LEU A 111 8.30 3.23 5.22
CA LEU A 111 8.49 2.46 3.99
C LEU A 111 7.34 1.47 3.82
N LEU A 112 6.68 1.52 2.68
CA LEU A 112 5.63 0.58 2.28
C LEU A 112 6.09 -0.18 1.04
N LYS A 113 6.10 -1.51 1.12
CA LYS A 113 6.45 -2.38 -0.01
C LYS A 113 5.18 -2.97 -0.60
N TYR A 114 4.96 -2.74 -1.88
CA TYR A 114 3.81 -3.22 -2.62
C TYR A 114 4.25 -4.19 -3.70
N SER A 115 3.54 -5.31 -3.82
CA SER A 115 3.82 -6.31 -4.85
C SER A 115 2.55 -7.05 -5.20
N GLY A 116 2.49 -7.56 -6.43
CA GLY A 116 1.39 -8.38 -6.87
C GLY A 116 1.61 -8.91 -8.28
N SER A 117 0.66 -9.72 -8.73
CA SER A 117 0.67 -10.28 -10.07
C SER A 117 -0.75 -10.56 -10.57
N ALA A 118 -0.93 -10.53 -11.88
CA ALA A 118 -2.14 -10.99 -12.54
C ALA A 118 -1.81 -11.91 -13.72
N THR A 119 -2.69 -12.87 -13.98
CA THR A 119 -2.57 -13.79 -15.12
C THR A 119 -3.66 -13.48 -16.13
N GLY A 120 -3.29 -13.31 -17.40
CA GLY A 120 -4.20 -13.05 -18.53
C GLY A 120 -5.21 -14.17 -18.74
N ALA A 121 -6.24 -14.00 -19.56
CA ALA A 121 -7.25 -15.06 -19.79
C ALA A 121 -6.64 -16.25 -20.56
N GLN A 122 -7.15 -17.47 -20.33
CA GLN A 122 -6.74 -18.65 -21.08
C GLN A 122 -7.33 -18.55 -22.50
N PRO A 123 -6.55 -18.70 -23.58
CA PRO A 123 -7.14 -18.92 -24.89
C PRO A 123 -7.99 -20.19 -24.81
N ALA A 124 -9.28 -20.08 -25.19
CA ALA A 124 -10.17 -21.22 -25.22
C ALA A 124 -9.59 -22.27 -26.17
N ASP A 125 -9.26 -23.43 -25.61
CA ASP A 125 -8.92 -24.65 -26.35
C ASP A 125 -10.06 -24.94 -27.33
N LYS A 126 -9.74 -25.06 -28.62
CA LYS A 126 -10.70 -25.40 -29.69
C LYS A 126 -10.41 -26.81 -30.18
#